data_AF-A0A0F3GQL9-F1
#
_entry.id   AF-A0A0F3GQL9-F1
#
_cell.length_a   1.000
_cell.length_b   1.000
_cell.length_c   1.000
_cell.angle_alpha   90.00
_cell.angle_beta   90.00
_cell.angle_gamma   90.00
#
_symmetry.space_group_name_H-M   'P 1'
#
loop_
_entity.id
_entity.type
_entity.pdbx_description
1 polymer ?
#
loop_
_entity_poly.entity_id
_entity_poly.type
_entity_poly.pdbx_seq_one_letter_code
_entity_poly.pdbx_strand_id
1 'polypeptide(L)'
;MTVTKQGTGDGAITTSTGSLNWSGNTGTALYALNTQVIVTAAADNASVFSGWTGCDVNIGNQCTVNMTASKGIAAEFNGGCKKTKKDFDGDGK
;
A
#
# COMPACT_ATOMS: atom_id res chain seq x y z
N MET A 1 1.12 -7.90 -12.60
CA MET A 1 0.67 -6.81 -11.72
C MET A 1 1.84 -6.40 -10.86
N THR A 2 2.01 -5.10 -10.68
CA THR A 2 2.98 -4.51 -9.76
C THR A 2 2.22 -3.76 -8.69
N VAL A 3 2.63 -3.92 -7.44
CA VAL A 3 2.07 -3.24 -6.28
C VAL A 3 3.20 -2.51 -5.58
N THR A 4 3.06 -1.23 -5.33
CA THR A 4 4.09 -0.45 -4.63
C THR A 4 3.55 0.10 -3.33
N LYS A 5 4.25 -0.13 -2.22
CA LYS A 5 4.02 0.59 -0.98
C LYS A 5 4.73 1.94 -1.03
N GLN A 6 4.03 3.02 -0.72
CA GLN A 6 4.58 4.37 -0.68
C GLN A 6 4.17 5.08 0.61
N GLY A 7 4.82 6.21 0.87
CA GLY A 7 4.63 6.99 2.10
C GLY A 7 5.71 6.71 3.14
N THR A 8 5.49 7.24 4.35
CA THR A 8 6.42 7.14 5.48
C THR A 8 6.09 5.99 6.44
N GLY A 9 4.93 5.37 6.24
CA GLY A 9 4.46 4.23 7.02
C GLY A 9 4.65 2.92 6.27
N ASP A 10 4.34 1.84 6.97
CA ASP A 10 4.30 0.48 6.41
C ASP A 10 2.95 -0.18 6.70
N GLY A 11 2.70 -1.27 6.02
CA GLY A 11 1.53 -2.12 6.17
C GLY A 11 1.64 -3.39 5.36
N ALA A 12 0.79 -4.36 5.66
CA ALA A 12 0.67 -5.58 4.89
C ALA A 12 -0.27 -5.36 3.70
N ILE A 13 0.06 -5.99 2.57
CA ILE A 13 -0.82 -6.06 1.41
C ILE A 13 -1.04 -7.52 1.06
N THR A 14 -2.31 -7.91 0.97
CA THR A 14 -2.74 -9.26 0.61
C THR A 14 -3.59 -9.25 -0.64
N THR A 15 -3.61 -10.36 -1.36
CA THR A 15 -4.38 -10.54 -2.60
C THR A 15 -5.36 -11.69 -2.44
N SER A 16 -6.57 -11.56 -2.98
CA SER A 16 -7.58 -12.63 -2.96
C SER A 16 -7.16 -13.85 -3.78
N THR A 17 -6.33 -13.64 -4.81
CA THR A 17 -5.80 -14.69 -5.67
C THR A 17 -4.29 -14.53 -5.84
N GLY A 18 -3.59 -15.66 -5.93
CA GLY A 18 -2.14 -15.70 -6.08
C GLY A 18 -1.38 -15.18 -4.85
N SER A 19 -0.08 -14.99 -5.03
CA SER A 19 0.83 -14.46 -4.01
C SER A 19 1.70 -13.35 -4.60
N LEU A 20 1.89 -12.29 -3.84
CA LEU A 20 2.83 -11.22 -4.18
C LEU A 20 4.25 -11.61 -3.76
N ASN A 21 5.18 -11.50 -4.70
CA ASN A 21 6.62 -11.61 -4.44
C ASN A 21 7.16 -10.22 -4.15
N TRP A 22 7.68 -10.01 -2.95
CA TRP A 22 8.15 -8.71 -2.47
C TRP A 22 9.65 -8.54 -2.63
N SER A 23 10.04 -7.38 -3.15
CA SER A 23 11.41 -6.87 -3.13
C SER A 23 11.37 -5.45 -2.58
N GLY A 24 11.68 -5.30 -1.28
CA GLY A 24 11.46 -4.06 -0.54
C GLY A 24 9.99 -3.64 -0.57
N ASN A 25 9.73 -2.41 -1.02
CA ASN A 25 8.39 -1.84 -1.11
C ASN A 25 7.63 -2.20 -2.39
N THR A 26 8.23 -2.98 -3.29
CA THR A 26 7.60 -3.37 -4.55
C THR A 26 7.25 -4.84 -4.52
N GLY A 27 5.96 -5.14 -4.62
CA GLY A 27 5.39 -6.47 -4.79
C GLY A 27 5.06 -6.73 -6.26
N THR A 28 5.34 -7.93 -6.75
CA THR A 28 4.98 -8.35 -8.12
C THR A 28 4.27 -9.68 -8.11
N ALA A 29 3.26 -9.81 -8.97
CA ALA A 29 2.52 -11.06 -9.19
C ALA A 29 2.10 -11.19 -10.65
N LEU A 30 2.07 -12.43 -11.14
CA LEU A 30 1.57 -12.74 -12.47
C LEU A 30 0.14 -13.24 -12.36
N TYR A 31 -0.74 -12.68 -13.20
CA TYR A 31 -2.15 -13.05 -13.28
C TYR A 31 -2.50 -13.28 -14.74
N ALA A 32 -3.41 -14.22 -15.00
CA ALA A 32 -3.95 -14.42 -16.33
C ALA A 32 -4.82 -13.23 -16.74
N LEU A 33 -4.94 -13.01 -18.05
CA LEU A 33 -5.86 -12.02 -18.61
C LEU A 33 -7.30 -12.28 -18.15
N ASN A 34 -8.07 -11.20 -17.94
CA ASN A 34 -9.45 -11.22 -17.44
C ASN A 34 -9.62 -11.80 -16.02
N THR A 35 -8.53 -11.87 -15.24
CA THR A 35 -8.61 -12.21 -13.82
C THR A 35 -8.96 -10.97 -13.01
N GLN A 36 -9.97 -11.07 -12.15
CA GLN A 36 -10.25 -10.06 -11.14
C GLN A 36 -9.43 -10.37 -9.87
N VAL A 37 -8.67 -9.40 -9.41
CA VAL A 37 -7.83 -9.49 -8.21
C VAL A 37 -8.31 -8.44 -7.22
N ILE A 38 -8.59 -8.85 -5.99
CA ILE A 38 -8.91 -7.94 -4.90
C ILE A 38 -7.68 -7.84 -4.01
N VAL A 39 -7.15 -6.64 -3.87
CA VAL A 39 -5.98 -6.33 -3.07
C VAL A 39 -6.44 -5.61 -1.82
N THR A 40 -6.05 -6.09 -0.64
CA THR A 40 -6.42 -5.49 0.64
C THR A 40 -5.17 -4.95 1.33
N ALA A 41 -5.22 -3.69 1.74
CA ALA A 41 -4.18 -3.05 2.52
C ALA A 41 -4.55 -3.08 4.01
N ALA A 42 -3.63 -3.51 4.85
CA ALA A 42 -3.73 -3.42 6.29
C ALA A 42 -2.55 -2.58 6.79
N ALA A 43 -2.83 -1.38 7.31
CA ALA A 43 -1.79 -0.55 7.91
C ALA A 43 -1.27 -1.17 9.20
N ASP A 44 0.03 -1.05 9.46
CA ASP A 44 0.61 -1.48 10.73
C ASP A 44 0.18 -0.55 11.89
N ASN A 45 0.43 -0.98 13.14
CA ASN A 45 -0.02 -0.29 14.37
C ASN A 45 0.42 1.19 14.50
N ALA A 46 1.41 1.64 13.73
CA ALA A 46 1.91 3.03 13.72
C ALA A 46 1.67 3.75 12.39
N SER A 47 0.90 3.16 11.49
CA SER A 47 0.64 3.66 10.15
C SER A 47 -0.86 3.87 9.93
N VAL A 48 -1.19 4.73 8.98
CA VAL A 48 -2.54 4.93 8.48
C VAL A 48 -2.52 4.66 6.99
N PHE A 49 -3.46 3.84 6.54
CA PHE A 49 -3.68 3.65 5.11
C PHE A 49 -4.41 4.87 4.54
N SER A 50 -3.72 5.61 3.67
CA SER A 50 -4.26 6.85 3.09
C SER A 50 -5.11 6.59 1.86
N GLY A 51 -4.76 5.56 1.08
CA GLY A 51 -5.51 5.22 -0.12
C GLY A 51 -4.72 4.40 -1.13
N TRP A 52 -5.46 3.97 -2.15
CA TRP A 52 -4.91 3.28 -3.30
C TRP A 52 -4.87 4.18 -4.52
N THR A 53 -3.89 3.97 -5.39
CA THR A 53 -3.81 4.57 -6.72
C THR A 53 -3.67 3.49 -7.79
N GLY A 54 -4.22 3.73 -8.98
CA GLY A 54 -4.18 2.78 -10.11
C GLY A 54 -5.19 1.63 -10.06
N CYS A 55 -6.09 1.62 -9.07
CA CYS A 55 -7.18 0.64 -8.96
C CYS A 55 -8.31 0.93 -9.94
N ASP A 56 -9.02 -0.12 -10.37
CA ASP A 56 -10.24 0.05 -11.17
C ASP A 56 -11.43 0.43 -10.29
N VAL A 57 -11.51 -0.17 -9.10
CA VAL A 57 -12.50 0.17 -8.06
C VAL A 57 -11.82 0.12 -6.70
N ASN A 58 -12.00 1.13 -5.87
CA ASN A 58 -11.50 1.17 -4.50
C ASN A 58 -12.65 1.34 -3.50
N ILE A 59 -12.69 0.48 -2.48
CA ILE A 59 -13.68 0.52 -1.40
C ILE A 59 -12.92 0.43 -0.08
N GLY A 60 -12.80 1.55 0.63
CA GLY A 60 -12.02 1.64 1.87
C GLY A 60 -10.55 1.25 1.64
N ASN A 61 -10.11 0.16 2.28
CA ASN A 61 -8.76 -0.39 2.16
C ASN A 61 -8.61 -1.47 1.08
N GLN A 62 -9.67 -1.75 0.32
CA GLN A 62 -9.67 -2.72 -0.77
C GLN A 62 -9.56 -2.05 -2.14
N CYS A 63 -8.81 -2.68 -3.02
CA CYS A 63 -8.56 -2.28 -4.39
C CYS A 63 -8.86 -3.46 -5.30
N THR A 64 -9.89 -3.32 -6.13
CA THR A 64 -10.21 -4.28 -7.18
C THR A 64 -9.49 -3.89 -8.46
N VAL A 65 -8.77 -4.85 -9.04
CA VAL A 65 -8.03 -4.71 -10.29
C VAL A 65 -8.49 -5.80 -11.25
N ASN A 66 -8.98 -5.39 -12.41
CA ASN A 66 -9.28 -6.30 -13.51
C ASN A 66 -8.05 -6.37 -14.41
N MET A 67 -7.41 -7.55 -14.45
CA MET A 67 -6.17 -7.78 -15.19
C MET A 67 -6.45 -7.93 -16.69
N THR A 68 -6.76 -6.83 -17.35
CA THR A 68 -6.85 -6.73 -18.83
C THR A 68 -5.49 -6.52 -19.49
N ALA A 69 -4.49 -6.10 -18.70
CA ALA A 69 -3.09 -5.97 -19.06
C ALA A 69 -2.23 -5.99 -17.78
N SER A 70 -0.91 -5.85 -17.91
CA SER A 70 -0.03 -5.62 -16.76
C SER A 70 -0.35 -4.27 -16.10
N LYS A 71 -1.02 -4.29 -14.96
CA LYS A 71 -1.36 -3.08 -14.19
C LYS A 71 -0.40 -2.84 -13.03
N GLY A 72 -0.18 -1.56 -12.71
CA GLY A 72 0.57 -1.09 -11.56
C GLY A 72 -0.37 -0.34 -10.61
N ILE A 73 -0.40 -0.75 -9.34
CA ILE A 73 -1.13 -0.05 -8.29
C ILE A 73 -0.17 0.38 -7.19
N ALA A 74 -0.50 1.44 -6.45
CA ALA A 74 0.26 1.81 -5.27
C ALA A 74 -0.65 2.05 -4.07
N ALA A 75 -0.21 1.55 -2.91
CA ALA A 75 -0.83 1.77 -1.62
C ALA A 75 0.00 2.80 -0.85
N GLU A 76 -0.66 3.87 -0.42
CA GLU A 76 -0.04 4.88 0.42
C GLU A 76 -0.30 4.56 1.89
N PHE A 77 0.77 4.33 2.64
CA PHE A 77 0.78 4.23 4.08
C PHE A 77 1.49 5.45 4.64
N ASN A 78 0.75 6.30 5.34
CA ASN A 78 1.34 7.42 6.05
C ASN A 78 1.63 6.98 7.47
N GLY A 79 2.90 7.01 7.85
CA GLY A 79 3.31 6.79 9.22
C GLY A 79 2.59 7.84 10.05
N GLY A 80 1.87 7.39 11.07
CA GLY A 80 1.47 8.29 12.12
C GLY A 80 2.73 9.00 12.56
N CYS A 81 2.69 10.33 12.59
CA CYS A 81 3.73 11.11 13.22
C CYS A 81 3.98 10.40 14.55
N LYS A 82 5.13 9.70 14.70
CA LYS A 82 5.78 9.77 16.00
C LYS A 82 5.68 11.23 16.31
N LYS A 83 5.10 11.63 17.44
CA LYS A 83 5.42 12.95 17.93
C LYS A 83 6.95 12.95 18.08
N THR A 84 7.71 13.21 17.02
CA THR A 84 8.64 14.32 17.04
C THR A 84 7.74 15.47 17.45
N LYS A 85 7.60 15.59 18.77
CA LYS A 85 7.28 16.83 19.41
C LYS A 85 8.17 17.82 18.66
N LYS A 86 7.53 18.68 17.89
CA LYS A 86 8.20 19.85 17.36
C LYS A 86 8.46 20.72 18.58
N ASP A 87 9.66 20.64 19.09
CA ASP A 87 10.34 21.65 19.89
C ASP A 87 11.81 21.60 19.39
N PHE A 88 12.47 22.60 18.79
CA PHE A 88 12.27 24.05 18.62
C PHE A 88 12.14 24.88 19.90
N ASP A 89 12.45 24.32 21.07
CA ASP A 89 12.45 25.07 22.34
C ASP A 89 13.84 25.33 22.93
N GLY A 90 14.94 25.13 22.20
CA GLY A 90 16.24 25.77 22.48
C GLY A 90 16.60 25.94 23.96
N ASP A 91 16.46 24.90 24.78
CA ASP A 91 16.84 24.93 26.18
C ASP A 91 18.26 24.37 26.30
N GLY A 92 19.23 25.28 26.18
CA GLY A 92 20.64 24.95 26.37
C GLY A 92 20.89 24.18 27.68
N LYS A 93 21.01 22.86 27.54
CA LYS A 93 21.66 21.97 28.49
C LYS A 93 22.57 21.01 27.75
#